data_AF-A0A9W7E9J0-F1
#
_entry.id   AF-A0A9W7E9J0-F1
#
_cell.length_a   1.000
_cell.length_b   1.000
_cell.length_c   1.000
_cell.angle_alpha   90.00
_cell.angle_beta   90.00
_cell.angle_gamma   90.00
#
_symmetry.space_group_name_H-M   'P 1'
#
loop_
_entity.id
_entity.type
_entity.pdbx_description
1 polymer ?
#
loop_
_entity_poly.entity_id
_entity_poly.type
_entity_poly.pdbx_seq_one_letter_code
_entity_poly.pdbx_strand_id
1 'polypeptide(L)'
;MSISTSSCSIASCDAKDPNKFGTKEIVEPEVSKEQQRANKARKSNGGMKVFSGNGNMALASEISKMLGLNLGKATVGRFNDGECNVMVHENVRGKDVYVIQPTCPPVNENLMELLLMVSTLRRASARRITVVLPYYGYARQDRKMQARVPISAADVARLLEAMGIDRVVAVDLHCGQIQ
;
A
#
# COMPACT_ATOMS: atom_id res chain seq x y z
N MET A 1 76.77 -50.07 14.88
CA MET A 1 75.72 -51.08 14.62
C MET A 1 74.73 -50.46 13.63
N SER A 2 74.94 -50.66 12.33
CA SER A 2 74.31 -51.73 11.51
C SER A 2 72.80 -51.49 11.32
N ILE A 3 72.41 -50.69 10.31
CA ILE A 3 71.97 -51.08 8.94
C ILE A 3 70.57 -51.70 8.93
N SER A 4 69.61 -51.05 8.24
CA SER A 4 68.82 -51.73 7.20
C SER A 4 68.21 -50.71 6.24
N THR A 5 68.60 -50.81 4.98
CA THR A 5 68.20 -50.03 3.82
C THR A 5 67.00 -50.67 3.09
N SER A 6 66.48 -49.91 2.10
CA SER A 6 65.70 -50.34 0.93
C SER A 6 64.16 -50.27 1.08
N SER A 7 63.37 -49.75 0.13
CA SER A 7 63.62 -49.39 -1.28
C SER A 7 62.50 -48.50 -1.86
N CYS A 8 62.85 -47.76 -2.93
CA CYS A 8 62.06 -47.43 -4.14
C CYS A 8 60.72 -46.66 -4.00
N SER A 9 60.36 -45.65 -4.80
CA SER A 9 60.77 -45.28 -6.16
C SER A 9 60.53 -43.79 -6.44
N ILE A 10 61.34 -43.29 -7.37
CA ILE A 10 61.39 -41.95 -7.97
C ILE A 10 60.18 -41.65 -8.86
N ALA A 11 59.69 -40.39 -8.83
CA ALA A 11 59.29 -39.58 -10.00
C ALA A 11 58.68 -38.25 -9.48
N SER A 12 59.48 -37.19 -9.36
CA SER A 12 59.61 -36.10 -10.34
C SER A 12 58.35 -35.25 -10.51
N CYS A 13 58.35 -34.03 -9.96
CA CYS A 13 57.83 -32.84 -10.63
C CYS A 13 58.04 -31.60 -9.75
N ASP A 14 58.84 -30.67 -10.29
CA ASP A 14 58.94 -29.28 -9.87
C ASP A 14 57.57 -28.63 -9.74
N ALA A 15 57.32 -27.95 -8.63
CA ALA A 15 56.30 -26.91 -8.55
C ALA A 15 56.81 -25.78 -7.66
N LYS A 16 57.25 -24.72 -8.33
CA LYS A 16 57.57 -23.40 -7.78
C LYS A 16 56.39 -22.85 -6.96
N ASP A 17 56.71 -22.20 -5.84
CA ASP A 17 55.89 -21.18 -5.16
C ASP A 17 55.45 -20.06 -6.16
N PRO A 18 54.59 -19.09 -5.80
CA PRO A 18 53.77 -18.86 -4.60
C PRO A 18 52.31 -18.45 -4.93
N ASN A 19 51.45 -18.27 -3.93
CA ASN A 19 50.26 -17.39 -3.99
C ASN A 19 49.15 -17.72 -5.04
N LYS A 20 48.44 -18.83 -4.85
CA LYS A 20 47.21 -19.12 -5.62
C LYS A 20 46.11 -19.75 -4.75
N PHE A 21 45.74 -19.08 -3.66
CA PHE A 21 44.47 -19.38 -3.00
C PHE A 21 43.38 -18.55 -3.68
N GLY A 22 42.72 -19.18 -4.65
CA GLY A 22 41.60 -18.60 -5.38
C GLY A 22 40.51 -18.15 -4.43
N THR A 23 40.17 -16.87 -4.53
CA THR A 23 38.90 -16.31 -4.08
C THR A 23 37.77 -17.22 -4.52
N LYS A 24 37.06 -17.84 -3.57
CA LYS A 24 35.75 -18.43 -3.85
C LYS A 24 34.88 -17.31 -4.41
N GLU A 25 34.56 -17.39 -5.69
CA GLU A 25 33.47 -16.61 -6.28
C GLU A 25 32.23 -16.87 -5.42
N ILE A 26 31.82 -15.84 -4.69
CA ILE A 26 30.45 -15.74 -4.20
C ILE A 26 29.63 -15.57 -5.47
N VAL A 27 29.09 -16.67 -5.99
CA VAL A 27 28.12 -16.64 -7.07
C VAL A 27 26.89 -15.94 -6.50
N GLU A 28 26.82 -14.61 -6.69
CA GLU A 28 25.57 -13.87 -6.55
C GLU A 28 24.54 -14.59 -7.43
N PRO A 29 23.39 -15.05 -6.89
CA PRO A 29 22.42 -15.76 -7.69
C PRO A 29 21.97 -14.81 -8.80
N GLU A 30 22.18 -15.20 -10.06
CA GLU A 30 21.69 -14.47 -11.22
C GLU A 30 20.16 -14.35 -11.11
N VAL A 31 19.72 -13.21 -10.59
CA VAL A 31 18.30 -12.86 -10.48
C VAL A 31 17.74 -12.85 -11.90
N SER A 32 16.95 -13.90 -12.21
CA SER A 32 16.36 -14.12 -13.53
C SER A 32 15.74 -12.82 -14.08
N LYS A 33 15.94 -12.57 -15.38
CA LYS A 33 15.50 -11.33 -16.06
C LYS A 33 14.00 -11.03 -15.86
N GLU A 34 13.19 -12.03 -15.52
CA GLU A 34 11.78 -11.90 -15.11
C GLU A 34 11.62 -11.27 -13.72
N GLN A 35 12.42 -11.66 -12.73
CA GLN A 35 12.45 -11.02 -11.40
C GLN A 35 12.93 -9.56 -11.49
N GLN A 36 13.85 -9.26 -12.41
CA GLN A 36 14.27 -7.87 -12.70
C GLN A 36 13.16 -7.06 -13.39
N ARG A 37 12.38 -7.64 -14.32
CA ARG A 37 11.21 -6.99 -14.93
C ARG A 37 10.07 -6.76 -13.93
N ALA A 38 9.79 -7.74 -13.07
CA ALA A 38 8.83 -7.62 -11.99
C ALA A 38 9.24 -6.53 -10.98
N ASN A 39 10.52 -6.46 -10.63
CA ASN A 39 11.05 -5.41 -9.76
C ASN A 39 11.08 -4.03 -10.45
N LYS A 40 11.28 -3.96 -11.77
CA LYS A 40 11.22 -2.71 -12.56
C LYS A 40 9.80 -2.18 -12.70
N ALA A 41 8.80 -3.06 -12.88
CA ALA A 41 7.38 -2.72 -12.84
C ALA A 41 6.92 -2.30 -11.43
N ARG A 42 7.41 -2.97 -10.38
CA ARG A 42 7.22 -2.52 -8.97
C ARG A 42 7.85 -1.15 -8.72
N LYS A 43 9.00 -0.88 -9.32
CA LYS A 43 9.73 0.40 -9.22
C LYS A 43 9.07 1.53 -10.03
N SER A 44 8.23 1.22 -11.02
CA SER A 44 7.42 2.21 -11.74
C SER A 44 6.13 2.63 -11.03
N ASN A 45 5.78 2.05 -9.88
CA ASN A 45 4.74 2.57 -8.98
C ASN A 45 5.19 3.85 -8.23
N GLY A 46 6.10 4.64 -8.83
CA GLY A 46 6.97 5.66 -8.22
C GLY A 46 6.30 6.82 -7.47
N GLY A 47 5.00 6.75 -7.25
CA GLY A 47 4.29 7.62 -6.34
C GLY A 47 2.94 7.08 -5.88
N MET A 48 2.63 5.78 -5.99
CA MET A 48 1.35 5.26 -5.52
C MET A 48 1.41 4.91 -4.03
N LYS A 49 0.42 5.36 -3.25
CA LYS A 49 0.27 5.04 -1.83
C LYS A 49 -1.16 4.63 -1.54
N VAL A 50 -1.33 3.58 -0.75
CA VAL A 50 -2.64 3.06 -0.34
C VAL A 50 -2.76 3.21 1.17
N PHE A 51 -3.82 3.86 1.64
CA PHE A 51 -4.16 3.97 3.06
C PHE A 51 -5.49 3.28 3.31
N SER A 52 -5.69 2.87 4.56
CA SER A 52 -6.94 2.32 5.05
C SER A 52 -7.41 3.14 6.24
N GLY A 53 -8.71 3.35 6.35
CA GLY A 53 -9.31 3.65 7.65
C GLY A 53 -9.66 2.37 8.42
N ASN A 54 -10.46 2.54 9.46
CA ASN A 54 -10.94 1.50 10.37
C ASN A 54 -12.14 0.72 9.81
N GLY A 55 -12.78 1.17 8.73
CA GLY A 55 -14.00 0.56 8.21
C GLY A 55 -13.81 -0.88 7.72
N ASN A 56 -12.67 -1.18 7.08
CA ASN A 56 -12.30 -2.56 6.73
C ASN A 56 -10.80 -2.70 6.42
N MET A 57 -9.98 -2.90 7.46
CA MET A 57 -8.53 -3.07 7.32
C MET A 57 -8.15 -4.37 6.59
N ALA A 58 -8.95 -5.43 6.73
CA ALA A 58 -8.68 -6.73 6.10
C ALA A 58 -8.73 -6.60 4.57
N LEU A 59 -9.79 -5.99 4.06
CA LEU A 59 -9.96 -5.73 2.62
C LEU A 59 -8.84 -4.84 2.08
N ALA A 60 -8.47 -3.78 2.81
CA ALA A 60 -7.39 -2.90 2.38
C ALA A 60 -6.03 -3.63 2.33
N SER A 61 -5.77 -4.54 3.28
CA SER A 61 -4.57 -5.38 3.30
C SER A 61 -4.53 -6.34 2.12
N GLU A 62 -5.65 -6.97 1.78
CA GLU A 62 -5.74 -7.86 0.62
C GLU A 62 -5.52 -7.10 -0.70
N ILE A 63 -6.16 -5.94 -0.86
CA ILE A 63 -5.98 -5.08 -2.04
C ILE A 63 -4.51 -4.64 -2.15
N SER A 64 -3.89 -4.21 -1.05
CA SER A 64 -2.48 -3.79 -1.08
C SER A 64 -1.56 -4.96 -1.48
N LYS A 65 -1.80 -6.16 -0.95
CA LYS A 65 -1.04 -7.37 -1.29
C LYS A 65 -1.19 -7.74 -2.77
N MET A 66 -2.40 -7.67 -3.32
CA MET A 66 -2.65 -7.93 -4.74
C MET A 66 -1.92 -6.91 -5.64
N LEU A 67 -1.85 -5.66 -5.22
CA LEU A 67 -1.10 -4.61 -5.93
C LEU A 67 0.42 -4.70 -5.72
N GLY A 68 0.90 -5.59 -4.85
CA GLY A 68 2.31 -5.69 -4.45
C GLY A 68 2.82 -4.46 -3.70
N LEU A 69 1.93 -3.74 -3.00
CA LEU A 69 2.21 -2.55 -2.22
C LEU A 69 2.00 -2.81 -0.73
N ASN A 70 2.78 -2.12 0.10
CA ASN A 70 2.52 -2.06 1.54
C ASN A 70 1.46 -1.00 1.84
N LEU A 71 0.60 -1.28 2.81
CA LEU A 71 -0.30 -0.26 3.37
C LEU A 71 0.53 0.89 3.95
N GLY A 72 0.07 2.11 3.68
CA GLY A 72 0.67 3.33 4.16
C GLY A 72 0.53 3.43 5.68
N LYS A 73 1.56 3.98 6.33
CA LYS A 73 1.57 4.15 7.78
C LYS A 73 0.73 5.36 8.15
N ALA A 74 -0.43 5.12 8.74
CA ALA A 74 -1.29 6.13 9.32
C ALA A 74 -1.83 5.63 10.66
N THR A 75 -1.96 6.53 11.62
CA THR A 75 -2.70 6.29 12.86
C THR A 75 -4.09 6.87 12.67
N VAL A 76 -5.08 6.02 12.89
CA VAL A 76 -6.48 6.36 12.77
C VAL A 76 -7.15 5.87 14.05
N GLY A 77 -7.37 6.79 14.98
CA GLY A 77 -7.84 6.47 16.32
C GLY A 77 -8.86 7.48 16.82
N ARG A 78 -9.12 7.44 18.12
CA ARG A 78 -10.04 8.37 18.78
C ARG A 78 -9.40 9.00 20.00
N PHE A 79 -9.79 10.22 20.27
CA PHE A 79 -9.54 10.88 21.54
C PHE A 79 -10.53 10.36 22.61
N ASN A 80 -10.28 10.70 23.87
CA ASN A 80 -11.09 10.22 25.00
C ASN A 80 -12.54 10.76 24.98
N ASP A 81 -12.77 11.88 24.30
CA ASP A 81 -14.09 12.47 24.05
C ASP A 81 -14.83 11.86 22.84
N GLY A 82 -14.18 10.98 22.09
CA GLY A 82 -14.73 10.33 20.90
C GLY A 82 -14.41 11.04 19.58
N GLU A 83 -13.67 12.15 19.59
CA GLU A 83 -13.24 12.81 18.36
C GLU A 83 -12.26 11.94 17.56
N CYS A 84 -12.36 11.98 16.23
CA CYS A 84 -11.48 11.22 15.35
C CYS A 84 -10.09 11.86 15.26
N ASN A 85 -9.06 11.07 15.54
CA ASN A 85 -7.66 11.47 15.42
C ASN A 85 -7.02 10.76 14.22
N VAL A 86 -6.55 11.55 13.23
CA VAL A 86 -5.91 11.00 12.03
C VAL A 86 -4.52 11.62 11.84
N MET A 87 -3.50 10.77 11.77
CA MET A 87 -2.12 11.17 11.55
C MET A 87 -1.46 10.30 10.49
N VAL A 88 -0.90 10.92 9.45
CA VAL A 88 -0.18 10.23 8.37
C VAL A 88 1.33 10.28 8.67
N HIS A 89 1.97 9.11 8.76
CA HIS A 89 3.39 8.97 9.14
C HIS A 89 4.32 8.79 7.95
N GLU A 90 3.81 8.93 6.73
CA GLU A 90 4.59 8.79 5.50
C GLU A 90 4.52 10.04 4.63
N ASN A 91 5.60 10.29 3.87
CA ASN A 91 5.59 11.36 2.89
C ASN A 91 4.71 10.99 1.68
N VAL A 92 3.63 11.76 1.50
CA VAL A 92 2.64 11.66 0.42
C VAL A 92 2.70 12.82 -0.59
N ARG A 93 3.68 13.73 -0.47
CA ARG A 93 3.78 14.90 -1.36
C ARG A 93 4.00 14.47 -2.81
N GLY A 94 3.19 15.00 -3.72
CA GLY A 94 3.31 14.73 -5.16
C GLY A 94 2.94 13.30 -5.57
N LYS A 95 2.39 12.50 -4.64
CA LYS A 95 2.02 11.10 -4.84
C LYS A 95 0.53 10.95 -5.15
N ASP A 96 0.19 9.86 -5.84
CA ASP A 96 -1.18 9.44 -6.05
C ASP A 96 -1.60 8.55 -4.89
N VAL A 97 -2.58 9.02 -4.13
CA VAL A 97 -3.01 8.40 -2.89
C VAL A 97 -4.38 7.77 -3.08
N TYR A 98 -4.50 6.53 -2.61
CA TYR A 98 -5.73 5.75 -2.60
C TYR A 98 -6.15 5.53 -1.16
N VAL A 99 -7.35 5.91 -0.79
CA VAL A 99 -7.91 5.69 0.55
C VAL A 99 -9.03 4.67 0.44
N ILE A 100 -8.85 3.52 1.08
CA ILE A 100 -9.86 2.47 1.14
C ILE A 100 -10.61 2.64 2.45
N GLN A 101 -11.88 3.04 2.37
CA GLN A 101 -12.71 3.22 3.55
C GLN A 101 -14.17 2.97 3.21
N PRO A 102 -14.75 1.82 3.57
CA PRO A 102 -16.19 1.64 3.48
C PRO A 102 -16.90 2.48 4.54
N THR A 103 -18.06 3.01 4.19
CA THR A 103 -18.93 3.76 5.13
C THR A 103 -19.97 2.83 5.75
N CYS A 104 -19.50 1.66 6.22
CA CYS A 104 -20.33 0.66 6.91
C CYS A 104 -20.67 1.14 8.34
N PRO A 105 -21.65 0.51 9.03
CA PRO A 105 -21.96 0.83 10.41
C PRO A 105 -20.73 0.66 11.34
N PRO A 106 -20.36 1.66 12.15
CA PRO A 106 -21.00 2.97 12.36
C PRO A 106 -20.71 3.97 11.22
N VAL A 107 -21.77 4.33 10.48
CA VAL A 107 -21.66 5.04 9.17
C VAL A 107 -21.03 6.42 9.34
N ASN A 108 -21.48 7.20 10.33
CA ASN A 108 -21.06 8.59 10.51
C ASN A 108 -19.61 8.68 10.97
N GLU A 109 -19.18 7.74 11.82
CA GLU A 109 -17.82 7.70 12.33
C GLU A 109 -16.85 7.36 11.21
N ASN A 110 -17.17 6.32 10.41
CA ASN A 110 -16.36 5.94 9.26
C ASN A 110 -16.32 7.04 8.18
N LEU A 111 -17.42 7.79 8.00
CA LEU A 111 -17.47 8.96 7.12
C LEU A 111 -16.60 10.10 7.64
N MET A 112 -16.71 10.46 8.92
CA MET A 112 -15.90 11.53 9.51
C MET A 112 -14.41 11.20 9.47
N GLU A 113 -14.05 9.95 9.75
CA GLU A 113 -12.68 9.45 9.65
C GLU A 113 -12.12 9.60 8.23
N LEU A 114 -12.92 9.25 7.21
CA LEU A 114 -12.56 9.43 5.80
C LEU A 114 -12.30 10.91 5.47
N LEU A 115 -13.22 11.80 5.84
CA LEU A 115 -13.13 13.23 5.53
C LEU A 115 -11.87 13.84 6.17
N LEU A 116 -11.57 13.49 7.43
CA LEU A 116 -10.37 13.96 8.12
C LEU A 116 -9.08 13.38 7.52
N MET A 117 -9.09 12.11 7.11
CA MET A 117 -7.95 11.51 6.43
C MET A 117 -7.64 12.20 5.10
N VAL A 118 -8.66 12.47 4.30
CA VAL A 118 -8.53 13.22 3.05
C VAL A 118 -8.02 14.64 3.32
N SER A 119 -8.56 15.33 4.32
CA SER A 119 -8.11 16.67 4.72
C SER A 119 -6.61 16.68 5.06
N THR A 120 -6.15 15.69 5.84
CA THR A 120 -4.73 15.52 6.18
C THR A 120 -3.88 15.26 4.94
N LEU A 121 -4.31 14.39 4.03
CA LEU A 121 -3.60 14.09 2.78
C LEU A 121 -3.52 15.29 1.83
N ARG A 122 -4.61 16.07 1.73
CA ARG A 122 -4.67 17.28 0.90
C ARG A 122 -3.71 18.34 1.45
N ARG A 123 -3.71 18.57 2.76
CA ARG A 123 -2.75 19.47 3.44
C ARG A 123 -1.31 18.99 3.31
N ALA A 124 -1.09 17.68 3.27
CA ALA A 124 0.22 17.07 2.98
C ALA A 124 0.65 17.15 1.50
N SER A 125 -0.11 17.86 0.65
CA SER A 125 0.20 18.09 -0.77
C SER A 125 0.24 16.81 -1.61
N ALA A 126 -0.66 15.86 -1.35
CA ALA A 126 -0.92 14.75 -2.26
C ALA A 126 -1.33 15.28 -3.65
N ARG A 127 -0.82 14.64 -4.72
CA ARG A 127 -1.10 15.07 -6.10
C ARG A 127 -2.52 14.73 -6.49
N ARG A 128 -2.94 13.49 -6.22
CA ARG A 128 -4.30 12.99 -6.46
C ARG A 128 -4.75 12.18 -5.25
N ILE A 129 -6.00 12.34 -4.87
CA ILE A 129 -6.66 11.60 -3.80
C ILE A 129 -7.84 10.86 -4.42
N THR A 130 -7.71 9.54 -4.54
CA THR A 130 -8.78 8.64 -4.97
C THR A 130 -9.32 7.89 -3.77
N VAL A 131 -10.62 7.97 -3.53
CA VAL A 131 -11.27 7.22 -2.46
C VAL A 131 -11.93 5.99 -3.05
N VAL A 132 -11.66 4.83 -2.47
CA VAL A 132 -12.34 3.58 -2.76
C VAL A 132 -13.38 3.35 -1.67
N LEU A 133 -14.65 3.36 -2.07
CA LEU A 133 -15.84 3.16 -1.23
C LEU A 133 -16.51 1.83 -1.61
N PRO A 134 -16.06 0.68 -1.08
CA PRO A 134 -16.71 -0.62 -1.35
C PRO A 134 -18.18 -0.64 -0.95
N TYR A 135 -18.55 0.17 0.05
CA TYR A 135 -19.92 0.38 0.48
C TYR A 135 -20.17 1.88 0.67
N TYR A 136 -21.15 2.41 -0.06
CA TYR A 136 -21.60 3.78 0.04
C TYR A 136 -22.82 3.88 0.97
N GLY A 137 -22.58 4.34 2.19
CA GLY A 137 -23.61 4.69 3.16
C GLY A 137 -24.47 5.83 2.63
N TYR A 138 -25.68 5.98 3.18
CA TYR A 138 -26.67 6.96 2.70
C TYR A 138 -27.19 6.76 1.26
N ALA A 139 -26.70 5.77 0.50
CA ALA A 139 -27.14 5.48 -0.88
C ALA A 139 -28.65 5.23 -1.03
N ARG A 140 -29.35 4.82 0.04
CA ARG A 140 -30.80 4.55 0.02
C ARG A 140 -31.67 5.82 -0.02
N GLN A 141 -31.08 7.00 0.21
CA GLN A 141 -31.75 8.30 0.20
C GLN A 141 -31.21 9.14 -0.97
N ASP A 142 -31.24 8.57 -2.17
CA ASP A 142 -30.77 9.16 -3.43
C ASP A 142 -31.81 10.07 -4.11
N ARG A 143 -33.10 9.93 -3.76
CA ARG A 143 -34.20 10.74 -4.28
C ARG A 143 -35.16 11.19 -3.19
N LYS A 144 -35.90 12.27 -3.48
CA LYS A 144 -36.99 12.74 -2.61
C LYS A 144 -38.15 11.75 -2.65
N MET A 145 -38.32 10.98 -1.57
CA MET A 145 -39.47 10.09 -1.41
C MET A 145 -40.70 10.81 -0.80
N GLN A 146 -40.47 11.91 -0.07
CA GLN A 146 -41.51 12.72 0.57
C GLN A 146 -41.13 14.21 0.53
N ALA A 147 -42.10 15.09 0.78
CA ALA A 147 -41.80 16.51 0.93
C ALA A 147 -40.96 16.76 2.20
N ARG A 148 -39.98 17.68 2.12
CA ARG A 148 -39.11 18.11 3.25
C ARG A 148 -38.15 17.02 3.80
N VAL A 149 -37.73 16.08 2.96
CA VAL A 149 -36.67 15.10 3.31
C VAL A 149 -35.35 15.45 2.64
N PRO A 150 -34.19 15.15 3.27
CA PRO A 150 -32.88 15.34 2.66
C PRO A 150 -32.64 14.34 1.53
N ILE A 151 -31.72 14.69 0.64
CA ILE A 151 -31.15 13.76 -0.35
C ILE A 151 -29.74 13.42 0.13
N SER A 152 -29.65 12.59 1.17
CA SER A 152 -28.42 12.37 1.92
C SER A 152 -27.28 11.83 1.05
N ALA A 153 -27.57 11.01 0.03
CA ALA A 153 -26.54 10.54 -0.90
C ALA A 153 -25.87 11.70 -1.65
N ALA A 154 -26.67 12.66 -2.13
CA ALA A 154 -26.15 13.83 -2.84
C ALA A 154 -25.39 14.78 -1.89
N ASP A 155 -25.88 14.93 -0.65
CA ASP A 155 -25.21 15.79 0.34
C ASP A 155 -23.86 15.19 0.78
N VAL A 156 -23.77 13.87 0.95
CA VAL A 156 -22.49 13.19 1.23
C VAL A 156 -21.54 13.31 0.03
N ALA A 157 -22.02 13.19 -1.22
CA ALA A 157 -21.20 13.41 -2.40
C ALA A 157 -20.60 14.82 -2.44
N ARG A 158 -21.39 15.86 -2.15
CA ARG A 158 -20.91 17.24 -2.05
C ARG A 158 -19.87 17.43 -0.94
N LEU A 159 -20.01 16.75 0.20
CA LEU A 159 -19.01 16.78 1.27
C LEU A 159 -17.69 16.17 0.81
N LEU A 160 -17.74 15.05 0.09
CA LEU A 160 -16.56 14.38 -0.45
C LEU A 160 -15.83 15.29 -1.47
N GLU A 161 -16.57 15.94 -2.36
CA GLU A 161 -16.03 16.94 -3.29
C GLU A 161 -15.41 18.13 -2.56
N ALA A 162 -16.10 18.69 -1.56
CA ALA A 162 -15.62 19.84 -0.80
C ALA A 162 -14.33 19.57 -0.01
N MET A 163 -14.10 18.33 0.45
CA MET A 163 -12.83 17.94 1.08
C MET A 163 -11.66 17.83 0.10
N GLY A 164 -11.93 17.92 -1.21
CA GLY A 164 -10.93 17.84 -2.26
C GLY A 164 -10.58 16.40 -2.62
N ILE A 165 -11.57 15.51 -2.73
CA ILE A 165 -11.41 14.19 -3.35
C ILE A 165 -11.44 14.36 -4.87
N ASP A 166 -10.44 13.83 -5.57
CA ASP A 166 -10.35 13.95 -7.03
C ASP A 166 -11.16 12.87 -7.76
N ARG A 167 -11.33 11.70 -7.12
CA ARG A 167 -12.05 10.57 -7.69
C ARG A 167 -12.64 9.68 -6.60
N VAL A 168 -13.85 9.19 -6.83
CA VAL A 168 -14.48 8.14 -6.03
C VAL A 168 -14.61 6.87 -6.88
N VAL A 169 -14.24 5.73 -6.31
CA VAL A 169 -14.47 4.40 -6.87
C VAL A 169 -15.41 3.68 -5.92
N ALA A 170 -16.66 3.49 -6.34
CA ALA A 170 -17.66 2.76 -5.58
C ALA A 170 -17.97 1.41 -6.22
N VAL A 171 -18.36 0.43 -5.41
CA VAL A 171 -18.86 -0.87 -5.87
C VAL A 171 -20.34 -0.96 -5.53
N ASP A 172 -21.16 -1.35 -6.50
CA ASP A 172 -22.60 -1.55 -6.37
C ASP A 172 -23.35 -0.37 -5.71
N LEU A 173 -23.36 0.76 -6.40
CA LEU A 173 -24.25 1.88 -6.05
C LEU A 173 -25.70 1.40 -6.12
N HIS A 174 -26.48 1.71 -5.08
CA HIS A 174 -27.89 1.31 -4.97
C HIS A 174 -28.75 1.81 -6.16
N CYS A 175 -28.28 2.84 -6.85
CA CYS A 175 -28.91 3.44 -8.00
C CYS A 175 -27.82 3.92 -8.97
N GLY A 176 -27.94 3.61 -10.27
CA GLY A 176 -26.95 4.00 -11.29
C GLY A 176 -26.84 5.52 -11.48
N GLN A 177 -27.86 6.28 -11.08
CA GLN A 177 -27.94 7.73 -11.13
C GLN A 177 -27.03 8.45 -10.11
N ILE A 178 -26.40 7.71 -9.19
CA ILE A 178 -25.44 8.27 -8.22
C ILE A 178 -24.06 8.55 -8.88
N GLN A 179 -23.82 8.02 -10.08
CA GLN A 179 -22.62 8.24 -10.89
C GLN A 179 -22.80 9.40 -11.88
#